data_AF-A0A7X9IBJ6-F1
#
_entry.id   AF-A0A7X9IBJ6-F1
#
_cell.length_a   1.000
_cell.length_b   1.000
_cell.length_c   1.000
_cell.angle_alpha   90.00
_cell.angle_beta   90.00
_cell.angle_gamma   90.00
#
_symmetry.space_group_name_H-M   'P 1'
#
loop_
_entity.id
_entity.type
_entity.pdbx_description
1 polymer ?
#
loop_
_entity_poly.entity_id
_entity_poly.type
_entity_poly.pdbx_seq_one_letter_code
_entity_poly.pdbx_strand_id
1 'polypeptide(L)'
;MKPFVLIMNFSHVYEQERFLKNSHFRWLDCTEIYGTSCYCDEEAIQKLEKKISLYGPEGIHFIDSGNYHYLSKLWTDKIRYPFSLVVFDHHPDMQPSLFDNPLSCGCWVREVLETNPFVKKVCIVGASEKLIKTINKKYSSRLVFYSEQSLDHEETWKKFANDHIDEPVYISVDKDILNAESAVTNWDQGSLTLNELDKLLSIILRKQDVIGIDICGECSTTLNYFELQKDEMLNNFANKELAKLFLEKQGHSIVP
;
A
#
# COMPACT_ATOMS: atom_id res chain seq x y z
N MET A 1 -0.38 9.17 23.30
CA MET A 1 0.38 8.73 22.11
C MET A 1 -0.55 8.78 20.90
N LYS A 2 -0.05 9.17 19.72
CA LYS A 2 -0.85 9.07 18.49
C LYS A 2 -1.12 7.58 18.19
N PRO A 3 -2.28 7.22 17.63
CA PRO A 3 -2.58 5.84 17.28
C PRO A 3 -1.55 5.34 16.26
N PHE A 4 -1.11 4.10 16.45
CA PHE A 4 -0.13 3.46 15.58
C PHE A 4 -0.77 2.80 14.35
N VAL A 5 -2.09 2.59 14.38
CA VAL A 5 -2.86 2.01 13.26
C VAL A 5 -4.04 2.94 12.95
N LEU A 6 -4.12 3.38 11.70
CA LEU A 6 -5.23 4.17 11.16
C LEU A 6 -6.00 3.32 10.15
N ILE A 7 -7.34 3.43 10.19
CA ILE A 7 -8.23 2.78 9.24
C ILE A 7 -8.96 3.87 8.47
N MET A 8 -8.61 4.05 7.20
CA MET A 8 -9.31 4.94 6.29
C MET A 8 -10.54 4.21 5.77
N ASN A 9 -11.72 4.52 6.31
CA ASN A 9 -12.94 3.80 5.99
C ASN A 9 -13.71 4.54 4.89
N PHE A 10 -13.70 4.02 3.66
CA PHE A 10 -14.43 4.62 2.54
C PHE A 10 -15.71 3.86 2.23
N SER A 11 -15.66 2.52 2.28
CA SER A 11 -16.79 1.69 1.84
C SER A 11 -17.34 0.75 2.90
N HIS A 12 -16.97 0.94 4.18
CA HIS A 12 -17.37 0.06 5.29
C HIS A 12 -16.79 -1.36 5.24
N VAL A 13 -15.81 -1.62 4.36
CA VAL A 13 -15.29 -2.99 4.11
C VAL A 13 -14.66 -3.62 5.36
N TYR A 14 -14.04 -2.80 6.20
CA TYR A 14 -13.36 -3.25 7.41
C TYR A 14 -14.30 -3.54 8.59
N GLU A 15 -15.59 -3.20 8.52
CA GLU A 15 -16.48 -3.22 9.70
C GLU A 15 -16.72 -4.63 10.27
N GLN A 16 -16.53 -5.67 9.47
CA GLN A 16 -16.63 -7.07 9.90
C GLN A 16 -15.31 -7.63 10.46
N GLU A 17 -14.18 -6.96 10.25
CA GLU A 17 -12.87 -7.38 10.73
C GLU A 17 -12.71 -7.11 12.22
N ARG A 18 -13.02 -8.13 13.03
CA ARG A 18 -13.05 -8.00 14.50
C ARG A 18 -11.73 -7.52 15.11
N PHE A 19 -10.58 -7.84 14.51
CA PHE A 19 -9.29 -7.42 15.07
C PHE A 19 -9.04 -5.90 14.90
N LEU A 20 -9.68 -5.26 13.92
CA LEU A 20 -9.60 -3.81 13.71
C LEU A 20 -10.46 -3.00 14.69
N LYS A 21 -11.33 -3.66 15.49
CA LYS A 21 -12.14 -3.03 16.54
C LYS A 21 -11.36 -2.77 17.85
N ASN A 22 -10.03 -2.73 17.77
CA ASN A 22 -9.16 -2.44 18.90
C ASN A 22 -9.24 -0.94 19.29
N SER A 23 -9.41 -0.66 20.59
CA SER A 23 -9.52 0.73 21.10
C SER A 23 -8.27 1.60 20.89
N HIS A 24 -7.11 0.98 20.62
CA HIS A 24 -5.87 1.65 20.29
C HIS A 24 -5.76 2.04 18.81
N PHE A 25 -6.63 1.52 17.95
CA PHE A 25 -6.69 1.85 16.53
C PHE A 25 -7.63 3.04 16.30
N ARG A 26 -7.40 3.77 15.21
CA ARG A 26 -8.19 4.96 14.90
C ARG A 26 -8.86 4.83 13.54
N TRP A 27 -10.18 4.85 13.57
CA TRP A 27 -11.01 4.90 12.37
C TRP A 27 -11.16 6.35 11.92
N LEU A 28 -10.86 6.60 10.64
CA LEU A 28 -11.07 7.86 9.95
C LEU A 28 -12.18 7.63 8.93
N ASP A 29 -13.38 8.10 9.28
CA ASP A 29 -14.56 7.96 8.44
C ASP A 29 -14.47 8.84 7.19
N CYS A 30 -14.33 8.22 6.02
CA CYS A 30 -14.21 8.88 4.72
C CYS A 30 -15.44 8.64 3.82
N THR A 31 -16.50 8.02 4.36
CA THR A 31 -17.69 7.57 3.63
C THR A 31 -18.47 8.70 2.96
N GLU A 32 -18.41 9.90 3.53
CA GLU A 32 -19.04 11.13 3.01
C GLU A 32 -18.10 12.01 2.16
N ILE A 33 -16.91 11.50 1.83
CA ILE A 33 -15.97 12.19 0.93
C ILE A 33 -16.16 11.64 -0.50
N TYR A 34 -17.09 12.26 -1.21
CA TYR A 34 -17.36 11.99 -2.63
C TYR A 34 -16.15 12.34 -3.52
N GLY A 35 -16.10 11.76 -4.72
CA GLY A 35 -15.03 12.04 -5.70
C GLY A 35 -13.70 11.36 -5.37
N THR A 36 -13.76 10.14 -4.82
CA THR A 36 -12.58 9.40 -4.30
C THR A 36 -12.36 8.03 -4.95
N SER A 37 -13.36 7.42 -5.59
CA SER A 37 -13.21 6.07 -6.14
C SER A 37 -12.45 6.08 -7.48
N CYS A 38 -11.30 5.40 -7.54
CA CYS A 38 -10.34 5.32 -8.65
C CYS A 38 -9.63 6.64 -8.97
N TYR A 39 -10.36 7.75 -8.92
CA TYR A 39 -9.89 9.11 -9.12
C TYR A 39 -10.27 9.95 -7.90
N CYS A 40 -9.34 10.79 -7.46
CA CYS A 40 -9.53 11.75 -6.39
C CYS A 40 -9.54 13.16 -6.98
N ASP A 41 -10.70 13.81 -6.94
CA ASP A 41 -10.80 15.21 -7.36
C ASP A 41 -10.15 16.17 -6.34
N GLU A 42 -9.94 17.42 -6.74
CA GLU A 42 -9.25 18.41 -5.90
C GLU A 42 -9.98 18.69 -4.59
N GLU A 43 -11.32 18.69 -4.58
CA GLU A 43 -12.11 18.92 -3.38
C GLU A 43 -11.97 17.74 -2.39
N ALA A 44 -11.99 16.52 -2.91
CA ALA A 44 -11.77 15.30 -2.16
C ALA A 44 -10.35 15.26 -1.57
N ILE A 45 -9.32 15.62 -2.33
CA ILE A 45 -7.93 15.72 -1.86
C ILE A 45 -7.85 16.67 -0.66
N GLN A 46 -8.41 17.88 -0.76
CA GLN A 46 -8.39 18.86 0.33
C GLN A 46 -9.08 18.35 1.60
N LYS A 47 -10.22 17.65 1.44
CA LYS A 47 -10.94 17.04 2.57
C LYS A 47 -10.11 15.93 3.22
N LEU A 48 -9.47 15.07 2.42
CA LEU A 48 -8.62 13.99 2.90
C LEU A 48 -7.37 14.52 3.61
N GLU A 49 -6.67 15.49 3.03
CA GLU A 49 -5.51 16.15 3.64
C GLU A 49 -5.86 16.77 5.00
N LYS A 50 -7.01 17.43 5.09
CA LYS A 50 -7.52 17.96 6.36
C LYS A 50 -7.81 16.83 7.35
N LYS A 51 -8.42 15.73 6.92
CA LYS A 51 -8.75 14.56 7.75
C LYS A 51 -7.49 13.92 8.35
N ILE A 52 -6.42 13.79 7.56
CA ILE A 52 -5.17 13.15 7.97
C ILE A 52 -4.15 14.11 8.60
N SER A 53 -4.44 15.41 8.63
CA SER A 53 -3.49 16.48 9.02
C SER A 53 -2.81 16.27 10.39
N LEU A 54 -3.53 15.71 11.37
CA LEU A 54 -3.04 15.48 12.73
C LEU A 54 -2.13 14.24 12.85
N TYR A 55 -2.11 13.38 11.84
CA TYR A 55 -1.35 12.13 11.84
C TYR A 55 -0.05 12.30 11.06
N GLY A 56 0.92 11.44 11.32
CA GLY A 56 2.18 11.39 10.59
C GLY A 56 2.16 10.24 9.58
N PRO A 57 3.23 10.08 8.79
CA PRO A 57 3.41 8.93 7.92
C PRO A 57 3.77 7.64 8.71
N GLU A 58 4.01 7.71 10.02
CA GLU A 58 4.43 6.57 10.82
C GLU A 58 3.26 5.69 11.28
N GLY A 59 3.52 4.38 11.36
CA GLY A 59 2.53 3.38 11.75
C GLY A 59 2.00 2.58 10.58
N ILE A 60 0.79 2.04 10.74
CA ILE A 60 0.05 1.29 9.73
C ILE A 60 -1.15 2.11 9.28
N HIS A 61 -1.34 2.29 7.98
CA HIS A 61 -2.53 2.91 7.40
C HIS A 61 -3.27 1.89 6.51
N PHE A 62 -4.45 1.46 6.92
CA PHE A 62 -5.36 0.71 6.05
C PHE A 62 -6.09 1.68 5.13
N ILE A 63 -6.09 1.41 3.82
CA ILE A 63 -6.51 2.31 2.74
C ILE A 63 -7.79 1.85 2.02
N ASP A 64 -8.45 0.78 2.47
CA ASP A 64 -9.65 0.21 1.83
C ASP A 64 -9.27 -0.46 0.49
N SER A 65 -10.12 -0.44 -0.54
CA SER A 65 -9.84 -1.07 -1.84
C SER A 65 -8.75 -0.37 -2.66
N GLY A 66 -8.22 -1.08 -3.67
CA GLY A 66 -7.21 -0.56 -4.62
C GLY A 66 -7.62 0.74 -5.33
N ASN A 67 -8.93 1.06 -5.33
CA ASN A 67 -9.43 2.32 -5.86
C ASN A 67 -8.90 3.56 -5.13
N TYR A 68 -8.47 3.40 -3.87
CA TYR A 68 -8.00 4.49 -3.01
C TYR A 68 -6.49 4.48 -2.80
N HIS A 69 -5.75 3.61 -3.50
CA HIS A 69 -4.30 3.42 -3.30
C HIS A 69 -3.48 4.71 -3.45
N TYR A 70 -4.01 5.69 -4.18
CA TYR A 70 -3.44 7.03 -4.26
C TYR A 70 -3.27 7.74 -2.90
N LEU A 71 -3.94 7.30 -1.84
CA LEU A 71 -3.73 7.80 -0.48
C LEU A 71 -2.27 7.63 0.00
N SER A 72 -1.56 6.64 -0.52
CA SER A 72 -0.12 6.45 -0.27
C SER A 72 0.70 7.68 -0.66
N LYS A 73 0.30 8.41 -1.72
CA LYS A 73 0.86 9.73 -2.04
C LYS A 73 0.63 10.73 -0.91
N LEU A 74 -0.61 10.84 -0.40
CA LEU A 74 -0.94 11.81 0.64
C LEU A 74 -0.19 11.52 1.95
N TRP A 75 0.05 10.25 2.28
CA TRP A 75 0.87 9.87 3.43
C TRP A 75 2.34 10.21 3.20
N THR A 76 2.89 9.85 2.05
CA THR A 76 4.31 10.06 1.73
C THR A 76 4.68 11.53 1.51
N ASP A 77 3.75 12.39 1.10
CA ASP A 77 3.94 13.85 0.99
C ASP A 77 4.17 14.53 2.36
N LYS A 78 3.88 13.83 3.45
CA LYS A 78 4.14 14.29 4.81
C LYS A 78 5.60 14.06 5.23
N ILE A 79 6.34 13.24 4.49
CA ILE A 79 7.76 12.96 4.72
C ILE A 79 8.58 14.13 4.14
N ARG A 80 9.33 14.83 5.01
CA ARG A 80 10.10 16.04 4.67
C ARG A 80 11.62 15.84 4.72
N TYR A 81 12.07 14.61 4.51
CA TYR A 81 13.48 14.21 4.46
C TYR A 81 13.68 13.09 3.44
N PRO A 82 14.89 12.91 2.86
CA PRO A 82 15.16 11.86 1.88
C PRO A 82 14.68 10.47 2.31
N PHE A 83 13.90 9.81 1.45
CA PHE A 83 13.39 8.46 1.69
C PHE A 83 13.27 7.66 0.39
N SER A 84 13.17 6.34 0.54
CA SER A 84 12.87 5.40 -0.54
C SER A 84 11.45 4.84 -0.36
N LEU A 85 10.72 4.69 -1.46
CA LEU A 85 9.38 4.11 -1.47
C LEU A 85 9.44 2.69 -2.03
N VAL A 86 8.94 1.71 -1.29
CA VAL A 86 8.79 0.33 -1.77
C VAL A 86 7.31 0.05 -1.95
N VAL A 87 6.90 -0.28 -3.17
CA VAL A 87 5.52 -0.54 -3.57
C VAL A 87 5.40 -2.03 -3.92
N PHE A 88 4.59 -2.76 -3.16
CA PHE A 88 4.19 -4.13 -3.46
C PHE A 88 2.85 -4.09 -4.13
N ASP A 89 2.81 -4.40 -5.43
CA ASP A 89 1.64 -4.17 -6.26
C ASP A 89 1.76 -4.97 -7.56
N HIS A 90 0.65 -5.54 -8.03
CA HIS A 90 0.59 -6.17 -9.34
C HIS A 90 0.67 -5.12 -10.47
N HIS A 91 0.13 -3.93 -10.21
CA HIS A 91 0.13 -2.77 -11.08
C HIS A 91 1.29 -1.84 -10.74
N PRO A 92 1.92 -1.18 -11.73
CA PRO A 92 2.98 -0.23 -11.43
C PRO A 92 2.47 1.13 -10.96
N ASP A 93 1.19 1.44 -11.15
CA ASP A 93 0.58 2.75 -10.84
C ASP A 93 1.32 3.96 -11.42
N MET A 94 1.87 3.74 -12.62
CA MET A 94 2.68 4.69 -13.39
C MET A 94 1.98 5.18 -14.67
N GLN A 95 0.65 4.98 -14.79
CA GLN A 95 -0.08 5.35 -16.00
C GLN A 95 0.04 6.86 -16.29
N PRO A 96 0.18 7.26 -17.57
CA PRO A 96 0.10 8.67 -17.94
C PRO A 96 -1.31 9.19 -17.66
N SER A 97 -1.44 10.43 -17.17
CA SER A 97 -2.76 11.04 -17.03
C SER A 97 -3.41 11.23 -18.40
N LEU A 98 -4.63 10.72 -18.57
CA LEU A 98 -5.43 10.87 -19.79
C LEU A 98 -6.19 12.20 -19.83
N PHE A 99 -6.30 12.90 -18.69
CA PHE A 99 -7.03 14.15 -18.50
C PHE A 99 -6.18 15.15 -17.71
N ASP A 100 -6.65 16.39 -17.56
CA ASP A 100 -6.06 17.38 -16.64
C ASP A 100 -6.25 16.94 -15.18
N ASN A 101 -5.39 16.01 -14.76
CA ASN A 101 -4.80 15.85 -13.43
C ASN A 101 -5.67 15.55 -12.18
N PRO A 102 -6.76 14.76 -12.20
CA PRO A 102 -7.15 14.11 -10.95
C PRO A 102 -6.14 13.01 -10.61
N LEU A 103 -5.60 13.05 -9.38
CA LEU A 103 -4.82 11.97 -8.80
C LEU A 103 -5.64 10.67 -8.89
N SER A 104 -5.05 9.56 -9.33
CA SER A 104 -5.76 8.28 -9.47
C SER A 104 -4.97 7.12 -8.91
N CYS A 105 -5.65 6.01 -8.62
CA CYS A 105 -4.97 4.75 -8.26
C CYS A 105 -3.95 4.37 -9.36
N GLY A 106 -4.33 4.39 -10.63
CA GLY A 106 -3.40 4.00 -11.70
C GLY A 106 -2.20 4.93 -11.96
N CYS A 107 -2.08 6.11 -11.33
CA CYS A 107 -0.98 7.05 -11.61
C CYS A 107 -0.26 7.63 -10.39
N TRP A 108 -0.62 7.27 -9.15
CA TRP A 108 -0.11 7.94 -7.96
C TRP A 108 1.41 7.79 -7.79
N VAL A 109 2.00 6.65 -8.18
CA VAL A 109 3.45 6.44 -8.09
C VAL A 109 4.19 7.39 -9.02
N ARG A 110 3.64 7.64 -10.22
CA ARG A 110 4.18 8.64 -11.16
C ARG A 110 4.12 10.03 -10.55
N GLU A 111 2.97 10.40 -9.99
CA GLU A 111 2.80 11.71 -9.34
C GLU A 111 3.75 11.89 -8.15
N VAL A 112 4.00 10.86 -7.35
CA VAL A 112 5.00 10.88 -6.27
C VAL A 112 6.41 11.14 -6.82
N LEU A 113 6.81 10.43 -7.88
CA LEU A 113 8.12 10.64 -8.53
C LEU A 113 8.29 12.05 -9.09
N GLU A 114 7.22 12.61 -9.67
CA GLU A 114 7.24 13.92 -10.32
C GLU A 114 7.12 15.09 -9.34
N THR A 115 6.43 14.93 -8.20
CA THR A 115 6.07 16.05 -7.31
C THR A 115 6.75 16.00 -5.94
N ASN A 116 7.16 14.84 -5.43
CA ASN A 116 7.78 14.74 -4.11
C ASN A 116 9.32 14.81 -4.22
N PRO A 117 9.95 15.92 -3.77
CA PRO A 117 11.41 16.12 -3.91
C PRO A 117 12.26 15.25 -2.96
N PHE A 118 11.62 14.63 -1.96
CA PHE A 118 12.29 13.82 -0.96
C PHE A 118 12.41 12.35 -1.33
N VAL A 119 11.57 11.86 -2.25
CA VAL A 119 11.67 10.50 -2.78
C VAL A 119 12.98 10.37 -3.57
N LYS A 120 13.90 9.51 -3.13
CA LYS A 120 15.15 9.24 -3.85
C LYS A 120 15.00 8.09 -4.81
N LYS A 121 14.33 7.04 -4.36
CA LYS A 121 14.05 5.83 -5.13
C LYS A 121 12.60 5.41 -4.96
N VAL A 122 12.04 4.84 -6.02
CA VAL A 122 10.85 4.00 -5.97
C VAL A 122 11.24 2.61 -6.42
N CYS A 123 10.89 1.61 -5.62
CA CYS A 123 11.03 0.19 -5.93
C CYS A 123 9.65 -0.42 -6.10
N ILE A 124 9.32 -0.89 -7.30
CA ILE A 124 8.07 -1.61 -7.55
C ILE A 124 8.35 -3.10 -7.55
N VAL A 125 7.60 -3.84 -6.75
CA VAL A 125 7.71 -5.30 -6.54
C VAL A 125 6.41 -5.94 -7.01
N GLY A 126 6.48 -6.92 -7.91
CA GLY A 126 5.29 -7.68 -8.36
C GLY A 126 4.75 -7.31 -9.74
N ALA A 127 5.07 -6.12 -10.26
CA ALA A 127 4.60 -5.72 -11.59
C ALA A 127 5.22 -6.56 -12.71
N SER A 128 4.40 -6.94 -13.70
CA SER A 128 4.84 -7.75 -14.84
C SER A 128 5.83 -7.00 -15.76
N GLU A 129 6.77 -7.73 -16.38
CA GLU A 129 7.72 -7.14 -17.34
C GLU A 129 7.03 -6.40 -18.49
N LYS A 130 5.84 -6.85 -18.89
CA LYS A 130 5.06 -6.24 -19.96
C LYS A 130 4.63 -4.83 -19.56
N LEU A 131 4.14 -4.65 -18.34
CA LEU A 131 3.75 -3.34 -17.80
C LEU A 131 4.98 -2.46 -17.57
N ILE A 132 6.08 -3.04 -17.08
CA ILE A 132 7.34 -2.31 -16.86
C ILE A 132 7.88 -1.71 -18.18
N LYS A 133 7.80 -2.45 -19.29
CA LYS A 133 8.31 -2.03 -20.60
C LYS A 133 7.54 -0.83 -21.19
N THR A 134 6.33 -0.53 -20.73
CA THR A 134 5.57 0.65 -21.19
C THR A 134 5.96 1.93 -20.46
N ILE A 135 6.66 1.82 -19.33
CA ILE A 135 7.04 2.97 -18.50
C ILE A 135 8.15 3.77 -19.19
N ASN A 136 7.99 5.09 -19.17
CA ASN A 136 8.95 6.00 -19.80
C ASN A 136 10.33 5.90 -19.11
N LYS A 137 11.38 5.68 -19.92
CA LYS A 137 12.77 5.55 -19.45
C LYS A 137 13.32 6.79 -18.74
N LYS A 138 12.64 7.94 -18.82
CA LYS A 138 13.03 9.15 -18.06
C LYS A 138 13.11 8.88 -16.54
N TYR A 139 12.39 7.88 -16.03
CA TYR A 139 12.38 7.54 -14.60
C TYR A 139 13.48 6.55 -14.18
N SER A 140 14.22 5.95 -15.11
CA SER A 140 15.12 4.80 -14.81
C SER A 140 16.24 5.09 -13.79
N SER A 141 16.57 6.36 -13.52
CA SER A 141 17.53 6.73 -12.47
C SER A 141 16.96 6.63 -11.05
N ARG A 142 15.64 6.76 -10.90
CA ARG A 142 14.92 6.79 -9.61
C ARG A 142 13.92 5.64 -9.45
N LEU A 143 13.61 4.90 -10.52
CA LEU A 143 12.65 3.81 -10.52
C LEU A 143 13.37 2.48 -10.80
N VAL A 144 13.26 1.54 -9.87
CA VAL A 144 13.78 0.18 -9.98
C VAL A 144 12.64 -0.82 -9.81
N PHE A 145 12.79 -1.99 -10.44
CA PHE A 145 11.78 -3.04 -10.43
C PHE A 145 12.36 -4.31 -9.86
N TYR A 146 11.58 -4.98 -9.01
CA TYR A 146 11.86 -6.30 -8.50
C TYR A 146 10.83 -7.26 -9.12
N SER A 147 11.27 -8.00 -10.14
CA SER A 147 10.36 -8.81 -10.96
C SER A 147 9.84 -10.04 -10.21
N GLU A 148 8.65 -10.51 -10.60
CA GLU A 148 8.04 -11.71 -10.03
C GLU A 148 8.93 -12.95 -10.12
N GLN A 149 9.70 -13.08 -11.20
CA GLN A 149 10.63 -14.19 -11.42
C GLN A 149 11.81 -14.21 -10.41
N SER A 150 12.00 -13.14 -9.66
CA SER A 150 13.10 -12.97 -8.69
C SER A 150 12.67 -13.16 -7.23
N LEU A 151 11.38 -13.44 -6.96
CA LEU A 151 10.78 -13.39 -5.63
C LEU A 151 11.14 -14.53 -4.67
N ASP A 152 11.85 -15.56 -5.11
CA ASP A 152 12.00 -16.80 -4.32
C ASP A 152 13.28 -16.88 -3.46
N HIS A 153 14.12 -15.84 -3.42
CA HIS A 153 15.41 -15.90 -2.73
C HIS A 153 15.68 -14.67 -1.84
N GLU A 154 15.75 -14.89 -0.52
CA GLU A 154 16.12 -13.87 0.48
C GLU A 154 17.46 -13.18 0.15
N GLU A 155 18.40 -13.91 -0.45
CA GLU A 155 19.68 -13.35 -0.92
C GLU A 155 19.51 -12.36 -2.08
N THR A 156 18.55 -12.60 -2.97
CA THR A 156 18.24 -11.70 -4.09
C THR A 156 17.65 -10.39 -3.59
N TRP A 157 16.72 -10.43 -2.64
CA TRP A 157 16.22 -9.21 -2.00
C TRP A 157 17.34 -8.47 -1.27
N LYS A 158 18.17 -9.18 -0.49
CA LYS A 158 19.30 -8.55 0.23
C LYS A 158 20.24 -7.82 -0.72
N LYS A 159 20.62 -8.47 -1.82
CA LYS A 159 21.47 -7.86 -2.85
C LYS A 159 20.78 -6.65 -3.47
N PHE A 160 19.53 -6.80 -3.89
CA PHE A 160 18.75 -5.70 -4.47
C PHE A 160 18.65 -4.50 -3.53
N ALA A 161 18.32 -4.73 -2.25
CA ALA A 161 18.21 -3.67 -1.26
C ALA A 161 19.56 -2.98 -1.03
N ASN A 162 20.66 -3.73 -0.89
CA ASN A 162 22.00 -3.15 -0.77
C ASN A 162 22.42 -2.34 -2.00
N ASP A 163 21.98 -2.74 -3.19
CA ASP A 163 22.32 -2.05 -4.44
C ASP A 163 21.45 -0.80 -4.68
N HIS A 164 20.32 -0.66 -3.97
CA HIS A 164 19.28 0.28 -4.37
C HIS A 164 18.61 1.12 -3.28
N ILE A 165 18.71 0.74 -2.00
CA ILE A 165 17.98 1.36 -0.89
C ILE A 165 19.01 1.83 0.14
N ASP A 166 19.27 3.14 0.18
CA ASP A 166 20.20 3.76 1.14
C ASP A 166 19.47 4.62 2.19
N GLU A 167 18.23 5.03 1.91
CA GLU A 167 17.42 5.90 2.75
C GLU A 167 16.40 5.12 3.59
N PRO A 168 15.82 5.73 4.65
CA PRO A 168 14.66 5.18 5.32
C PRO A 168 13.53 4.88 4.33
N VAL A 169 12.77 3.82 4.60
CA VAL A 169 11.79 3.26 3.68
C VAL A 169 10.38 3.53 4.15
N TYR A 170 9.54 4.02 3.25
CA TYR A 170 8.09 3.90 3.38
C TYR A 170 7.60 2.74 2.51
N ILE A 171 6.72 1.90 3.06
CA ILE A 171 6.21 0.71 2.36
C ILE A 171 4.75 0.94 2.01
N SER A 172 4.37 0.65 0.77
CA SER A 172 2.98 0.59 0.34
C SER A 172 2.68 -0.80 -0.20
N VAL A 173 1.58 -1.41 0.26
CA VAL A 173 1.16 -2.74 -0.14
C VAL A 173 -0.25 -2.66 -0.71
N ASP A 174 -0.40 -2.88 -2.01
CA ASP A 174 -1.67 -3.34 -2.57
C ASP A 174 -1.70 -4.87 -2.48
N LYS A 175 -2.77 -5.42 -1.89
CA LYS A 175 -2.94 -6.87 -1.79
C LYS A 175 -3.17 -7.53 -3.15
N ASP A 176 -3.39 -6.78 -4.22
CA ASP A 176 -3.55 -7.36 -5.56
C ASP A 176 -2.26 -8.06 -6.04
N ILE A 177 -1.10 -7.79 -5.45
CA ILE A 177 0.13 -8.55 -5.67
C ILE A 177 -0.05 -10.05 -5.33
N LEU A 178 -0.98 -10.35 -4.42
CA LEU A 178 -1.27 -11.69 -3.93
C LEU A 178 -2.15 -12.48 -4.89
N ASN A 179 -1.99 -13.80 -4.90
CA ASN A 179 -2.88 -14.72 -5.60
C ASN A 179 -4.26 -14.83 -4.91
N ALA A 180 -5.24 -15.35 -5.66
CA ALA A 180 -6.64 -15.46 -5.23
C ALA A 180 -6.87 -16.40 -4.03
N GLU A 181 -5.86 -17.21 -3.65
CA GLU A 181 -5.92 -18.04 -2.45
C GLU A 181 -5.49 -17.29 -1.19
N SER A 182 -4.86 -16.11 -1.35
CA SER A 182 -4.26 -15.32 -0.26
C SER A 182 -5.03 -14.04 0.05
N ALA A 183 -5.65 -13.42 -0.94
CA ALA A 183 -6.55 -12.27 -0.79
C ALA A 183 -7.52 -12.19 -1.97
N VAL A 184 -8.65 -11.51 -1.78
CA VAL A 184 -9.60 -11.14 -2.82
C VAL A 184 -9.59 -9.62 -2.97
N THR A 185 -9.28 -9.16 -4.18
CA THR A 185 -9.19 -7.72 -4.48
C THR A 185 -10.17 -7.32 -5.58
N ASN A 186 -10.34 -6.02 -5.79
CA ASN A 186 -11.21 -5.49 -6.85
C ASN A 186 -10.48 -5.29 -8.19
N TRP A 187 -9.18 -5.57 -8.26
CA TRP A 187 -8.34 -5.51 -9.46
C TRP A 187 -7.82 -6.90 -9.83
N ASP A 188 -7.22 -7.05 -11.02
CA ASP A 188 -6.58 -8.31 -11.38
C ASP A 188 -5.34 -8.58 -10.52
N GLN A 189 -5.17 -9.84 -10.16
CA GLN A 189 -4.25 -10.27 -9.13
C GLN A 189 -2.96 -10.86 -9.69
N GLY A 190 -1.89 -10.65 -8.95
CA GLY A 190 -0.58 -11.27 -9.12
C GLY A 190 -0.54 -12.70 -8.60
N SER A 191 0.68 -13.15 -8.34
CA SER A 191 0.98 -14.58 -8.14
C SER A 191 1.42 -14.93 -6.72
N LEU A 192 1.78 -13.94 -5.90
CA LEU A 192 2.42 -14.18 -4.61
C LEU A 192 1.45 -14.81 -3.62
N THR A 193 1.94 -15.77 -2.85
CA THR A 193 1.26 -16.18 -1.62
C THR A 193 1.48 -15.13 -0.53
N LEU A 194 0.55 -15.07 0.43
CA LEU A 194 0.70 -14.22 1.62
C LEU A 194 2.02 -14.50 2.36
N ASN A 195 2.45 -15.76 2.41
CA ASN A 195 3.70 -16.16 3.06
C ASN A 195 4.95 -15.67 2.31
N GLU A 196 4.92 -15.58 0.98
CA GLU A 196 6.03 -15.00 0.21
C GLU A 196 6.12 -13.49 0.45
N LEU A 197 4.99 -12.78 0.44
CA LEU A 197 4.93 -11.37 0.80
C LEU A 197 5.43 -11.13 2.23
N ASP A 198 4.99 -11.95 3.20
CA ASP A 198 5.43 -11.89 4.60
C ASP A 198 6.95 -12.04 4.72
N LYS A 199 7.56 -13.00 4.01
CA LYS A 199 9.02 -13.17 3.99
C LYS A 199 9.75 -11.94 3.46
N LEU A 200 9.26 -11.35 2.37
CA LEU A 200 9.87 -10.16 1.78
C LEU A 200 9.76 -8.95 2.72
N LEU A 201 8.55 -8.69 3.25
CA LEU A 201 8.32 -7.65 4.24
C LEU A 201 9.18 -7.89 5.49
N SER A 202 9.27 -9.11 5.99
CA SER A 202 10.13 -9.50 7.12
C SER A 202 11.61 -9.15 6.88
N ILE A 203 12.11 -9.28 5.65
CA ILE A 203 13.48 -8.89 5.34
C ILE A 203 13.64 -7.37 5.37
N ILE A 204 12.74 -6.62 4.73
CA ILE A 204 12.75 -5.14 4.75
C ILE A 204 12.67 -4.63 6.18
N LEU A 205 11.71 -5.15 6.93
CA LEU A 205 11.48 -4.82 8.32
C LEU A 205 12.73 -5.12 9.17
N ARG A 206 13.48 -6.21 8.94
CA ARG A 206 14.70 -6.46 9.74
C ARG A 206 15.92 -5.61 9.33
N LYS A 207 15.95 -5.08 8.10
CA LYS A 207 17.17 -4.51 7.51
C LYS A 207 17.12 -3.01 7.28
N GLN A 208 15.92 -2.47 7.10
CA GLN A 208 15.72 -1.07 6.76
C GLN A 208 15.12 -0.31 7.94
N ASP A 209 15.46 0.98 8.02
CA ASP A 209 14.74 1.93 8.85
C ASP A 209 13.39 2.22 8.19
N VAL A 210 12.30 1.75 8.79
CA VAL A 210 10.97 1.81 8.16
C VAL A 210 10.17 2.93 8.81
N ILE A 211 9.80 3.92 8.00
CA ILE A 211 9.04 5.11 8.40
C ILE A 211 7.62 4.70 8.79
N GLY A 212 6.94 3.98 7.90
CA GLY A 212 5.56 3.56 8.03
C GLY A 212 5.18 2.61 6.90
N ILE A 213 3.97 2.07 7.00
CA ILE A 213 3.39 1.17 6.01
C ILE A 213 1.92 1.54 5.74
N ASP A 214 1.50 1.41 4.50
CA ASP A 214 0.07 1.31 4.19
C ASP A 214 -0.30 0.01 3.48
N ILE A 215 -1.55 -0.40 3.69
CA ILE A 215 -2.12 -1.66 3.21
C ILE A 215 -3.46 -1.34 2.54
N CYS A 216 -3.58 -1.74 1.28
CA CYS A 216 -4.69 -1.49 0.37
C CYS A 216 -5.14 -2.82 -0.28
N GLY A 217 -6.12 -2.77 -1.18
CA GLY A 217 -6.52 -3.92 -1.99
C GLY A 217 -7.67 -4.74 -1.41
N GLU A 218 -8.59 -4.12 -0.67
CA GLU A 218 -9.87 -4.76 -0.33
C GLU A 218 -10.80 -4.97 -1.53
N CYS A 219 -11.74 -5.91 -1.40
CA CYS A 219 -12.84 -6.09 -2.33
C CYS A 219 -14.16 -5.76 -1.63
N SER A 220 -14.88 -4.75 -2.12
CA SER A 220 -16.05 -4.22 -1.41
C SER A 220 -17.38 -4.91 -1.75
N THR A 221 -17.45 -5.81 -2.73
CA THR A 221 -18.71 -6.50 -3.08
C THR A 221 -18.51 -7.75 -3.95
N THR A 222 -19.13 -8.87 -3.58
CA THR A 222 -19.56 -9.93 -4.50
C THR A 222 -21.09 -10.05 -4.45
N LEU A 223 -21.73 -10.43 -5.56
CA LEU A 223 -23.20 -10.53 -5.66
C LEU A 223 -23.78 -11.71 -4.85
N ASN A 224 -22.91 -12.58 -4.30
CA ASN A 224 -23.26 -13.81 -3.62
C ASN A 224 -22.81 -13.73 -2.15
N TYR A 225 -23.78 -13.82 -1.23
CA TYR A 225 -23.54 -13.73 0.22
C TYR A 225 -22.55 -14.76 0.78
N PHE A 226 -22.50 -15.98 0.21
CA PHE A 226 -21.56 -17.00 0.67
C PHE A 226 -20.13 -16.74 0.18
N GLU A 227 -19.98 -16.17 -1.02
CA GLU A 227 -18.69 -15.73 -1.54
C GLU A 227 -18.20 -14.53 -0.72
N LEU A 228 -19.07 -13.55 -0.46
CA LEU A 228 -18.79 -12.41 0.43
C LEU A 228 -18.17 -12.85 1.76
N GLN A 229 -18.80 -13.80 2.47
CA GLN A 229 -18.27 -14.26 3.76
C GLN A 229 -16.89 -14.92 3.64
N LYS A 230 -16.66 -15.70 2.59
CA LYS A 230 -15.38 -16.38 2.36
C LYS A 230 -14.28 -15.36 2.03
N ASP A 231 -14.60 -14.40 1.18
CA ASP A 231 -13.68 -13.35 0.74
C ASP A 231 -13.32 -12.42 1.91
N GLU A 232 -14.32 -12.01 2.71
CA GLU A 232 -14.12 -11.26 3.95
C GLU A 232 -13.23 -12.02 4.94
N MET A 233 -13.43 -13.33 5.12
CA MET A 233 -12.58 -14.14 6.00
C MET A 233 -11.12 -14.19 5.51
N LEU A 234 -10.93 -14.33 4.19
CA LEU A 234 -9.60 -14.40 3.59
C LEU A 234 -8.88 -13.06 3.72
N ASN A 235 -9.55 -11.95 3.39
CA ASN A 235 -8.98 -10.62 3.51
C ASN A 235 -8.68 -10.23 4.96
N ASN A 236 -9.59 -10.55 5.89
CA ASN A 236 -9.37 -10.36 7.32
C ASN A 236 -8.14 -11.14 7.82
N PHE A 237 -7.95 -12.37 7.33
CA PHE A 237 -6.74 -13.14 7.65
C PHE A 237 -5.48 -12.46 7.12
N ALA A 238 -5.47 -12.04 5.85
CA ALA A 238 -4.35 -11.31 5.25
C ALA A 238 -4.02 -10.02 6.00
N ASN A 239 -5.02 -9.18 6.28
CA ASN A 239 -4.85 -7.92 7.00
C ASN A 239 -4.28 -8.13 8.40
N LYS A 240 -4.76 -9.16 9.10
CA LYS A 240 -4.29 -9.49 10.43
C LYS A 240 -2.83 -9.93 10.42
N GLU A 241 -2.43 -10.81 9.50
CA GLU A 241 -1.04 -11.28 9.42
C GLU A 241 -0.09 -10.14 9.02
N LEU A 242 -0.46 -9.31 8.04
CA LEU A 242 0.33 -8.14 7.65
C LEU A 242 0.47 -7.13 8.80
N ALA A 243 -0.62 -6.84 9.51
CA ALA A 243 -0.57 -5.96 10.68
C ALA A 243 0.30 -6.54 11.80
N LYS A 244 0.21 -7.85 12.03
CA LYS A 244 0.98 -8.57 13.06
C LYS A 244 2.46 -8.45 12.81
N LEU A 245 2.88 -8.74 11.58
CA LEU A 245 4.27 -8.65 11.18
C LEU A 245 4.88 -7.27 11.51
N PHE A 246 4.15 -6.20 11.18
CA PHE A 246 4.64 -4.84 11.41
C PHE A 246 4.62 -4.45 12.89
N LEU A 247 3.55 -4.77 13.63
CA LEU A 247 3.41 -4.44 15.04
C LEU A 247 4.44 -5.16 15.92
N GLU A 248 4.70 -6.45 15.67
CA GLU A 248 5.67 -7.24 16.43
C GLU A 248 7.09 -6.66 16.32
N LYS A 249 7.51 -6.22 15.13
CA LYS A 249 8.80 -5.54 14.96
C LYS A 249 8.91 -4.27 15.82
N GLN A 250 7.80 -3.55 15.97
CA GLN A 250 7.76 -2.27 16.68
C GLN A 250 7.57 -2.47 18.19
N GLY A 251 7.61 -3.72 18.68
CA GLY A 251 7.41 -4.06 20.09
C GLY A 251 5.96 -3.91 20.56
N HIS A 252 4.99 -3.85 19.64
CA HIS A 252 3.56 -3.74 19.94
C HIS A 252 2.86 -5.09 19.76
N SER A 253 1.90 -5.42 20.64
CA SER A 253 1.09 -6.64 20.54
C SER A 253 -0.29 -6.35 19.96
N ILE A 254 -0.82 -7.26 19.13
CA ILE A 254 -2.21 -7.22 18.64
C ILE A 254 -3.20 -7.75 19.69
N VAL A 255 -2.71 -8.44 20.72
CA VAL A 255 -3.58 -9.03 21.75
C VAL A 255 -4.15 -7.90 22.64
N PRO A 256 -5.47 -7.90 22.92
CA PRO A 256 -6.09 -6.96 23.85
C PRO A 256 -5.45 -6.95 25.24
#